data_AF-A0A1C7LPT6-F1
#
_entry.id   AF-A0A1C7LPT6-F1
#
_cell.length_a   1.000
_cell.length_b   1.000
_cell.length_c   1.000
_cell.angle_alpha   90.00
_cell.angle_beta   90.00
_cell.angle_gamma   90.00
#
_symmetry.space_group_name_H-M   'P 1'
#
loop_
_entity.id
_entity.type
_entity.pdbx_description
1 polymer ?
#
loop_
_entity_poly.entity_id
_entity_poly.type
_entity_poly.pdbx_seq_one_letter_code
_entity_poly.pdbx_strand_id
1 'polypeptide(L)'
;MLHNTELAFKLASRANPPSADDLYIKQYQQLFQSGQFGKAVKVAVNSPRGILHTAQVIQAFKQAPAPPGELSPFLHYFGILLEKGELNYLESVELARLVLQLGRKQLLEKWLKENKLTCSEELGDIVRLHDMTLALSVYFRENVPNKGIACFAETGQTDKVVLYAKKVGYTPDFVSILQHIMHTNPEKGTEFAAQLANDEAGPLVDIETVVNIFMSQNMVQSVAYAMLGNEMFTHYDRPHIANLYEKAGVMPRALKYYEDLPEIKRVIVHTAVFQPDLLVNYFSRLMTGRSFVSLEVVGGLPDVDCDETTIKALLASVPGNFPIDELVHEVEARNRLKLILPWLEASMQAGSQGSAVFNALANIYTDSNNVNRRDCSPEGADPNVSIAVKTLLSADLPIGLIELLEKIILGPSLSSDNWNLLNLIMLTAVRVDKGKVVGYIGKLQNHDTAEIAKIAIKHYLYVEAFMIYKKYEQHAMAINVLVEHVVSVDRGVEYANKVNKPEVWSGLAERQLDGLRIKAAVDSYIQVENLSNFLESLRKPKIDTELAYAYAKWIVLHDMEDFLSMTNVADVLEVVEKCFEDQLYHAAKLSFTSISNWAHLATALIYLGENQGAVESARKGGNTQ
;
A
#
# COMPACT_ATOMS: atom_id res chain seq x y z
N MET A 1 -52.22 -32.66 -91.94
CA MET A 1 -50.98 -33.47 -92.01
C MET A 1 -49.82 -32.56 -92.42
N LEU A 2 -48.95 -32.18 -91.48
CA LEU A 2 -47.61 -31.69 -91.80
C LEU A 2 -46.66 -32.49 -90.91
N HIS A 3 -46.29 -33.68 -91.38
CA HIS A 3 -45.40 -34.66 -90.72
C HIS A 3 -43.93 -34.21 -90.75
N ASN A 4 -43.66 -32.90 -90.78
CA ASN A 4 -42.30 -32.37 -90.85
C ASN A 4 -41.86 -31.89 -89.46
N THR A 5 -41.45 -32.86 -88.64
CA THR A 5 -40.93 -32.66 -87.28
C THR A 5 -39.73 -31.71 -87.25
N GLU A 6 -38.95 -31.64 -88.33
CA GLU A 6 -37.75 -30.82 -88.44
C GLU A 6 -38.07 -29.32 -88.68
N LEU A 7 -39.09 -29.03 -89.50
CA LEU A 7 -39.61 -27.65 -89.65
C LEU A 7 -40.33 -27.17 -88.39
N ALA A 8 -41.11 -28.03 -87.75
CA ALA A 8 -41.75 -27.72 -86.48
C ALA A 8 -40.71 -27.37 -85.40
N PHE A 9 -39.58 -28.07 -85.37
CA PHE A 9 -38.48 -27.81 -84.45
C PHE A 9 -37.76 -26.46 -84.71
N LYS A 10 -37.49 -26.12 -85.97
CA LYS A 10 -36.87 -24.82 -86.35
C LYS A 10 -37.80 -23.62 -86.10
N LEU A 11 -39.11 -23.82 -86.18
CA LEU A 11 -40.10 -22.78 -85.88
C LEU A 11 -40.30 -22.63 -84.36
N ALA A 12 -40.38 -23.76 -83.65
CA ALA A 12 -40.51 -23.82 -82.19
C ALA A 12 -39.31 -23.21 -81.47
N SER A 13 -38.09 -23.47 -81.93
CA SER A 13 -36.86 -22.91 -81.34
C SER A 13 -36.74 -21.39 -81.49
N ARG A 14 -37.47 -20.78 -82.43
CA ARG A 14 -37.50 -19.32 -82.63
C ARG A 14 -38.65 -18.62 -81.89
N ALA A 15 -39.76 -19.31 -81.65
CA ALA A 15 -40.98 -18.71 -81.12
C ALA A 15 -41.30 -19.08 -79.66
N ASN A 16 -40.63 -20.10 -79.08
CA ASN A 16 -40.86 -20.61 -77.72
C ASN A 16 -42.35 -20.75 -77.29
N PRO A 17 -43.26 -21.32 -78.11
CA PRO A 17 -44.64 -21.54 -77.69
C PRO A 17 -44.72 -22.70 -76.67
N PRO A 18 -45.62 -22.66 -75.67
CA PRO A 18 -45.80 -23.73 -74.68
C PRO A 18 -46.10 -25.12 -75.28
N SER A 19 -46.61 -25.18 -76.51
CA SER A 19 -46.88 -26.42 -77.25
C SER A 19 -45.62 -27.09 -77.82
N ALA A 20 -44.46 -26.43 -77.75
CA ALA A 20 -43.18 -26.99 -78.22
C ALA A 20 -42.55 -27.96 -77.22
N ASP A 21 -42.94 -27.90 -75.95
CA ASP A 21 -42.34 -28.65 -74.84
C ASP A 21 -42.42 -30.17 -75.09
N ASP A 22 -43.58 -30.64 -75.55
CA ASP A 22 -43.83 -32.04 -75.92
C ASP A 22 -42.95 -32.53 -77.09
N LEU A 23 -42.57 -31.63 -78.01
CA LEU A 23 -41.72 -31.99 -79.15
C LEU A 23 -40.28 -32.27 -78.70
N TYR A 24 -39.74 -31.44 -77.80
CA TYR A 24 -38.40 -31.64 -77.23
C TYR A 24 -38.33 -32.94 -76.40
N ILE A 25 -39.37 -33.23 -75.61
CA ILE A 25 -39.45 -34.48 -74.81
C ILE A 25 -39.47 -35.71 -75.73
N LYS A 26 -40.33 -35.72 -76.75
CA LYS A 26 -40.42 -36.85 -77.70
C LYS A 26 -39.11 -37.04 -78.48
N GLN A 27 -38.49 -35.95 -78.93
CA GLN A 27 -37.22 -36.03 -79.66
C GLN A 27 -36.09 -36.56 -78.76
N TYR A 28 -36.02 -36.10 -77.51
CA TYR A 28 -35.07 -36.63 -76.53
C TYR A 28 -35.27 -38.14 -76.31
N GLN A 29 -36.50 -38.59 -76.07
CA GLN A 29 -36.81 -40.00 -75.86
C GLN A 29 -36.44 -40.87 -77.07
N GLN A 30 -36.75 -40.40 -78.29
CA GLN A 30 -36.41 -41.11 -79.52
C GLN A 30 -34.89 -41.24 -79.70
N LEU A 31 -34.14 -40.15 -79.47
CA LEU A 31 -32.68 -40.17 -79.56
C LEU A 31 -32.05 -41.06 -78.49
N PHE A 32 -32.60 -41.04 -77.27
CA PHE A 32 -32.12 -41.85 -76.15
C PHE A 32 -32.36 -43.35 -76.39
N GLN A 33 -33.55 -43.74 -76.86
CA GLN A 33 -33.86 -45.13 -77.23
C GLN A 33 -33.03 -45.63 -78.42
N SER A 34 -32.66 -44.74 -79.34
CA SER A 34 -31.81 -45.08 -80.49
C SER A 34 -30.32 -45.24 -80.14
N GLY A 35 -29.92 -45.07 -78.88
CA GLY A 35 -28.52 -45.14 -78.42
C GLY A 35 -27.65 -43.94 -78.83
N GLN A 36 -28.23 -42.91 -79.46
CA GLN A 36 -27.51 -41.70 -79.88
C GLN A 36 -27.36 -40.69 -78.73
N PHE A 37 -26.66 -41.09 -77.67
CA PHE A 37 -26.57 -40.32 -76.42
C PHE A 37 -25.99 -38.90 -76.61
N GLY A 38 -24.96 -38.72 -77.45
CA GLY A 38 -24.35 -37.40 -77.69
C GLY A 38 -25.32 -36.39 -78.32
N LYS A 39 -26.24 -36.83 -79.19
CA LYS A 39 -27.29 -35.95 -79.74
C LYS A 39 -28.40 -35.71 -78.73
N ALA A 40 -28.77 -36.73 -77.95
CA ALA A 40 -29.75 -36.60 -76.87
C ALA A 40 -29.31 -35.56 -75.83
N VAL A 41 -28.01 -35.54 -75.46
CA VAL A 41 -27.42 -34.52 -74.58
C VAL A 41 -27.61 -33.12 -75.16
N LYS A 42 -27.28 -32.90 -76.44
CA LYS A 42 -27.45 -31.59 -77.08
C LYS A 42 -28.91 -31.13 -77.08
N VAL A 43 -29.87 -32.03 -77.28
CA VAL A 43 -31.31 -31.69 -77.21
C VAL A 43 -31.73 -31.34 -75.79
N ALA A 44 -31.30 -32.11 -74.78
CA ALA A 44 -31.60 -31.85 -73.37
C ALA A 44 -31.06 -30.49 -72.91
N VAL A 45 -29.79 -30.21 -73.22
CA VAL A 45 -29.10 -28.98 -72.82
C VAL A 45 -29.60 -27.74 -73.57
N ASN A 46 -30.13 -27.88 -74.79
CA ASN A 46 -30.74 -26.78 -75.57
C ASN A 46 -32.26 -26.67 -75.37
N SER A 47 -32.85 -27.44 -74.44
CA SER A 47 -34.28 -27.39 -74.20
C SER A 47 -34.69 -25.99 -73.70
N PRO A 48 -35.78 -25.40 -74.24
CA PRO A 48 -36.26 -24.11 -73.79
C PRO A 48 -36.70 -24.21 -72.33
N ARG A 49 -36.48 -23.15 -71.55
CA ARG A 49 -36.89 -23.06 -70.12
C ARG A 49 -36.35 -24.19 -69.22
N GLY A 50 -35.39 -24.99 -69.68
CA GLY A 50 -34.85 -26.12 -68.92
C GLY A 50 -35.83 -27.28 -68.74
N ILE A 51 -36.80 -27.49 -69.64
CA ILE A 51 -37.82 -28.56 -69.51
C ILE A 51 -37.21 -29.96 -69.35
N LEU A 52 -36.05 -30.19 -69.97
CA LEU A 52 -35.34 -31.47 -69.89
C LEU A 52 -34.26 -31.49 -68.79
N HIS A 53 -34.12 -30.41 -68.00
CA HIS A 53 -33.17 -30.32 -66.88
C HIS A 53 -33.81 -30.90 -65.61
N THR A 54 -34.27 -32.15 -65.69
CA THR A 54 -35.01 -32.84 -64.62
C THR A 54 -34.22 -34.01 -64.04
N ALA A 55 -34.57 -34.41 -62.82
CA ALA A 55 -33.95 -35.56 -62.16
C ALA A 55 -34.03 -36.85 -63.00
N GLN A 56 -35.12 -37.05 -63.75
CA GLN A 56 -35.33 -38.22 -64.61
C GLN A 56 -34.31 -38.27 -65.76
N VAL A 57 -34.06 -37.14 -66.41
CA VAL A 57 -33.11 -37.05 -67.53
C VAL A 57 -31.67 -37.24 -67.05
N ILE A 58 -31.32 -36.66 -65.89
CA ILE A 58 -29.99 -36.80 -65.28
C ILE A 58 -29.74 -38.26 -64.88
N GLN A 59 -30.72 -38.92 -64.24
CA GLN A 59 -30.68 -40.34 -63.90
C GLN A 59 -30.53 -41.22 -65.15
N ALA A 60 -31.26 -40.91 -66.23
CA ALA A 60 -31.14 -41.64 -67.49
C ALA A 60 -29.72 -41.54 -68.05
N PHE A 61 -29.13 -40.34 -68.12
CA PHE A 61 -27.73 -40.19 -68.57
C PHE A 61 -26.71 -40.86 -67.66
N LYS A 62 -26.98 -40.95 -66.35
CA LYS A 62 -26.12 -41.65 -65.38
C LYS A 62 -26.11 -43.17 -65.58
N GLN A 63 -27.26 -43.74 -65.97
CA GLN A 63 -27.40 -45.18 -66.24
C GLN A 63 -27.00 -45.56 -67.68
N ALA A 64 -26.87 -44.58 -68.58
CA ALA A 64 -26.53 -44.83 -69.97
C ALA A 64 -25.12 -45.43 -70.12
N PRO A 65 -24.94 -46.51 -70.90
CA PRO A 65 -23.63 -47.09 -71.14
C PRO A 65 -22.72 -46.12 -71.91
N ALA A 66 -21.45 -46.05 -71.52
CA ALA A 66 -20.46 -45.24 -72.22
C ALA A 66 -20.11 -45.88 -73.58
N PRO A 67 -20.21 -45.15 -74.71
CA PRO A 67 -19.73 -45.64 -75.99
C PRO A 67 -18.21 -45.88 -75.93
N PRO A 68 -17.68 -46.96 -76.55
CA PRO A 68 -16.24 -47.23 -76.54
C PRO A 68 -15.47 -46.09 -77.20
N GLY A 69 -14.60 -45.43 -76.43
CA GLY A 69 -13.75 -44.32 -76.89
C GLY A 69 -14.35 -42.91 -76.75
N GLU A 70 -15.60 -42.76 -76.30
CA GLU A 70 -16.20 -41.45 -76.01
C GLU A 70 -16.37 -41.23 -74.49
N LEU A 71 -16.50 -39.96 -74.09
CA LEU A 71 -16.85 -39.59 -72.71
C LEU A 71 -18.23 -40.17 -72.34
N SER A 72 -18.42 -40.50 -71.06
CA SER A 72 -19.73 -40.97 -70.62
C SER A 72 -20.81 -39.92 -70.93
N PRO A 73 -22.02 -40.32 -71.34
CA PRO A 73 -23.11 -39.39 -71.63
C PRO A 73 -23.38 -38.40 -70.49
N PHE A 74 -23.22 -38.85 -69.24
CA PHE A 74 -23.33 -38.03 -68.04
C PHE A 74 -22.27 -36.92 -68.00
N LEU A 75 -20.99 -37.24 -68.21
CA LEU A 75 -19.92 -36.23 -68.22
C LEU A 75 -20.04 -35.28 -69.43
N HIS A 76 -20.47 -35.78 -70.58
CA HIS A 76 -20.75 -34.96 -71.75
C HIS A 76 -21.87 -33.95 -71.47
N TYR A 77 -22.93 -34.37 -70.77
CA TYR A 77 -24.04 -33.50 -70.36
C TYR A 77 -23.56 -32.33 -69.51
N PHE A 78 -22.82 -32.61 -68.44
CA PHE A 78 -22.30 -31.56 -67.56
C PHE A 78 -21.22 -30.69 -68.22
N GLY A 79 -20.42 -31.25 -69.12
CA GLY A 79 -19.42 -30.49 -69.87
C GLY A 79 -20.05 -29.35 -70.69
N ILE A 80 -21.12 -29.64 -71.43
CA ILE A 80 -21.82 -28.62 -72.23
C ILE A 80 -22.58 -27.63 -71.34
N LEU A 81 -23.18 -28.07 -70.24
CA LEU A 81 -23.89 -27.16 -69.33
C LEU A 81 -22.94 -26.16 -68.66
N LEU A 82 -21.77 -26.61 -68.20
CA LEU A 82 -20.75 -25.75 -67.59
C LEU A 82 -20.17 -24.70 -68.55
N GLU A 83 -20.23 -24.95 -69.87
CA GLU A 83 -19.89 -23.95 -70.90
C GLU A 83 -21.00 -22.93 -71.13
N LYS A 84 -22.26 -23.31 -70.92
CA LYS A 84 -23.42 -22.45 -71.18
C LYS A 84 -23.76 -21.49 -70.04
N GLY A 85 -23.56 -21.90 -68.79
CA GLY A 85 -23.92 -21.06 -67.66
C GLY A 85 -24.02 -21.81 -66.33
N GLU A 86 -24.88 -21.28 -65.46
CA GLU A 86 -25.12 -21.82 -64.13
C GLU A 86 -25.98 -23.09 -64.18
N LEU A 87 -25.53 -24.11 -63.44
CA LEU A 87 -26.23 -25.39 -63.26
C LEU A 87 -27.33 -25.25 -62.23
N ASN A 88 -28.48 -25.88 -62.44
CA ASN A 88 -29.56 -25.85 -61.47
C ASN A 88 -29.22 -26.63 -60.16
N TYR A 89 -30.12 -26.60 -59.18
CA TYR A 89 -29.87 -27.25 -57.88
C TYR A 89 -29.62 -28.77 -57.98
N LEU A 90 -30.38 -29.51 -58.80
CA LEU A 90 -30.24 -30.96 -59.00
C LEU A 90 -28.95 -31.31 -59.72
N GLU A 91 -28.64 -30.53 -60.76
CA GLU A 91 -27.44 -30.66 -61.58
C GLU A 91 -26.19 -30.41 -60.75
N SER A 92 -26.21 -29.36 -59.93
CA SER A 92 -25.12 -29.03 -59.01
C SER A 92 -24.88 -30.16 -58.01
N VAL A 93 -25.93 -30.74 -57.43
CA VAL A 93 -25.86 -31.86 -56.48
C VAL A 93 -25.29 -33.13 -57.14
N GLU A 94 -25.79 -33.53 -58.31
CA GLU A 94 -25.34 -34.75 -58.99
C GLU A 94 -23.91 -34.63 -59.52
N LEU A 95 -23.54 -33.47 -60.06
CA LEU A 95 -22.17 -33.18 -60.46
C LEU A 95 -21.23 -33.22 -59.24
N ALA A 96 -21.62 -32.61 -58.13
CA ALA A 96 -20.82 -32.61 -56.91
C ALA A 96 -20.61 -34.01 -56.34
N ARG A 97 -21.65 -34.86 -56.29
CA ARG A 97 -21.52 -36.26 -55.87
C ARG A 97 -20.47 -36.99 -56.68
N LEU A 98 -20.50 -36.85 -58.02
CA LEU A 98 -19.53 -37.52 -58.89
C LEU A 98 -18.10 -37.00 -58.65
N VAL A 99 -17.93 -35.67 -58.60
CA VAL A 99 -16.60 -35.05 -58.46
C VAL A 99 -15.98 -35.35 -57.10
N LEU A 100 -16.78 -35.40 -56.04
CA LEU A 100 -16.33 -35.76 -54.70
C LEU A 100 -16.00 -37.25 -54.59
N GLN A 101 -16.77 -38.14 -55.21
CA GLN A 101 -16.41 -39.57 -55.32
C GLN A 101 -15.08 -39.79 -56.03
N LEU A 102 -14.76 -38.95 -57.02
CA LEU A 102 -13.47 -38.97 -57.73
C LEU A 102 -12.35 -38.25 -56.95
N GLY A 103 -12.63 -37.69 -55.78
CA GLY A 103 -11.68 -36.95 -54.95
C GLY A 103 -11.22 -35.60 -55.53
N ARG A 104 -11.88 -35.08 -56.57
CA ARG A 104 -11.47 -33.87 -57.30
C ARG A 104 -12.14 -32.60 -56.78
N LYS A 105 -12.12 -32.38 -55.47
CA LYS A 105 -12.77 -31.23 -54.81
C LYS A 105 -12.35 -29.84 -55.34
N GLN A 106 -11.11 -29.72 -55.85
CA GLN A 106 -10.59 -28.49 -56.46
C GLN A 106 -11.45 -27.97 -57.64
N LEU A 107 -12.11 -28.88 -58.38
CA LEU A 107 -13.01 -28.49 -59.46
C LEU A 107 -14.28 -27.82 -58.91
N LEU A 108 -14.83 -28.33 -57.81
CA LEU A 108 -15.98 -27.72 -57.13
C LEU A 108 -15.63 -26.35 -56.56
N GLU A 109 -14.44 -26.19 -55.97
CA GLU A 109 -13.96 -24.87 -55.52
C GLU A 109 -13.89 -23.86 -56.67
N LYS A 110 -13.38 -24.28 -57.82
CA LYS A 110 -13.29 -23.43 -59.02
C LYS A 110 -14.69 -23.03 -59.51
N TRP A 111 -15.61 -23.98 -59.64
CA TRP A 111 -16.95 -23.71 -60.13
C TRP A 111 -17.81 -22.91 -59.15
N LEU A 112 -17.62 -23.09 -57.85
CA LEU A 112 -18.22 -22.22 -56.84
C LEU A 112 -17.70 -20.78 -57.00
N LYS A 113 -16.38 -20.56 -57.16
CA LYS A 113 -15.83 -19.21 -57.39
C LYS A 113 -16.33 -18.57 -58.68
N GLU A 114 -16.55 -19.36 -59.72
CA GLU A 114 -17.09 -18.90 -61.01
C GLU A 114 -18.62 -18.73 -61.01
N ASN A 115 -19.31 -18.95 -59.89
CA ASN A 115 -20.79 -18.93 -59.78
C ASN A 115 -21.50 -19.85 -60.81
N LYS A 116 -20.90 -21.01 -61.10
CA LYS A 116 -21.46 -22.00 -62.05
C LYS A 116 -22.39 -23.02 -61.41
N LEU A 117 -22.42 -23.06 -60.08
CA LEU A 117 -23.20 -24.02 -59.30
C LEU A 117 -24.26 -23.24 -58.51
N THR A 118 -25.53 -23.57 -58.70
CA THR A 118 -26.57 -23.17 -57.77
C THR A 118 -26.32 -23.87 -56.44
N CYS A 119 -26.17 -23.08 -55.39
CA CYS A 119 -25.94 -23.61 -54.05
C CYS A 119 -27.26 -24.21 -53.52
N SER A 120 -27.17 -25.16 -52.60
CA SER A 120 -28.36 -25.71 -51.93
C SER A 120 -27.95 -26.30 -50.58
N GLU A 121 -28.93 -26.50 -49.70
CA GLU A 121 -28.70 -27.20 -48.42
C GLU A 121 -28.14 -28.61 -48.65
N GLU A 122 -28.74 -29.36 -49.58
CA GLU A 122 -28.28 -30.71 -49.95
C GLU A 122 -26.85 -30.72 -50.50
N LEU A 123 -26.50 -29.72 -51.33
CA LEU A 123 -25.14 -29.59 -51.86
C LEU A 123 -24.14 -29.34 -50.71
N GLY A 124 -24.49 -28.49 -49.76
CA GLY A 124 -23.70 -28.22 -48.57
C GLY A 124 -23.47 -29.49 -47.74
N ASP A 125 -24.52 -30.29 -47.51
CA ASP A 125 -24.44 -31.53 -46.73
C ASP A 125 -23.49 -32.56 -47.36
N ILE A 126 -23.53 -32.67 -48.69
CA ILE A 126 -22.67 -33.59 -49.43
C ILE A 126 -21.21 -33.13 -49.38
N VAL A 127 -20.97 -31.83 -49.59
CA VAL A 127 -19.62 -31.25 -49.55
C VAL A 127 -19.02 -31.36 -48.16
N ARG A 128 -19.84 -31.20 -47.10
CA ARG A 128 -19.41 -31.25 -45.70
C ARG A 128 -18.73 -32.56 -45.31
N LEU A 129 -19.12 -33.69 -45.91
CA LEU A 129 -18.49 -34.99 -45.67
C LEU A 129 -17.03 -35.06 -46.14
N HIS A 130 -16.62 -34.18 -47.05
CA HIS A 130 -15.29 -34.16 -47.64
C HIS A 130 -14.48 -32.91 -47.25
N ASP A 131 -15.14 -31.75 -47.15
CA ASP A 131 -14.51 -30.48 -46.81
C ASP A 131 -15.49 -29.53 -46.10
N MET A 132 -15.23 -29.29 -44.81
CA MET A 132 -16.04 -28.41 -43.97
C MET A 132 -15.96 -26.94 -44.40
N THR A 133 -14.81 -26.48 -44.90
CA THR A 133 -14.61 -25.08 -45.28
C THR A 133 -15.33 -24.74 -46.57
N LEU A 134 -15.34 -25.69 -47.52
CA LEU A 134 -16.10 -25.55 -48.75
C LEU A 134 -17.60 -25.60 -48.47
N ALA A 135 -18.05 -26.50 -47.58
CA ALA A 135 -19.46 -26.57 -47.18
C ALA A 135 -19.97 -25.27 -46.56
N LEU A 136 -19.15 -24.63 -45.71
CA LEU A 136 -19.47 -23.32 -45.14
C LEU A 136 -19.74 -22.27 -46.23
N SER A 137 -18.94 -22.26 -47.31
CA SER A 137 -19.15 -21.32 -48.42
C SER A 137 -20.47 -21.57 -49.17
N VAL A 138 -20.91 -22.82 -49.25
CA VAL A 138 -22.20 -23.20 -49.85
C VAL A 138 -23.36 -22.75 -48.96
N TYR A 139 -23.32 -23.04 -47.66
CA TYR A 139 -24.37 -22.64 -46.72
C TYR A 139 -24.51 -21.12 -46.60
N PHE A 140 -23.40 -20.38 -46.70
CA PHE A 140 -23.41 -18.92 -46.63
C PHE A 140 -24.10 -18.28 -47.85
N ARG A 141 -23.95 -18.89 -49.04
CA ARG A 141 -24.60 -18.41 -50.27
C ARG A 141 -26.10 -18.68 -50.27
N GLU A 142 -26.51 -19.83 -49.73
CA GLU A 142 -27.93 -20.19 -49.59
C GLU A 142 -28.62 -19.57 -48.38
N ASN A 143 -27.88 -18.81 -47.56
CA ASN A 143 -28.40 -18.22 -46.33
C ASN A 143 -29.07 -19.25 -45.40
N VAL A 144 -28.40 -20.38 -45.15
CA VAL A 144 -28.84 -21.41 -44.20
C VAL A 144 -28.09 -21.23 -42.86
N PRO A 145 -28.59 -20.41 -41.92
CA PRO A 145 -27.81 -19.99 -40.76
C PRO A 145 -27.52 -21.14 -39.79
N ASN A 146 -28.46 -22.07 -39.60
CA ASN A 146 -28.34 -23.17 -38.63
C ASN A 146 -27.12 -24.04 -38.93
N LYS A 147 -27.00 -24.48 -40.19
CA LYS A 147 -25.90 -25.33 -40.65
C LYS A 147 -24.59 -24.54 -40.79
N GLY A 148 -24.66 -23.28 -41.21
CA GLY A 148 -23.49 -22.40 -41.25
C GLY A 148 -22.87 -22.19 -39.86
N ILE A 149 -23.69 -21.97 -38.83
CA ILE A 149 -23.25 -21.81 -37.45
C ILE A 149 -22.67 -23.12 -36.89
N ALA A 150 -23.31 -24.26 -37.16
CA ALA A 150 -22.75 -25.56 -36.80
C ALA A 150 -21.37 -25.80 -37.45
N CYS A 151 -21.21 -25.43 -38.73
CA CYS A 151 -19.90 -25.47 -39.39
C CYS A 151 -18.88 -24.52 -38.75
N PHE A 152 -19.26 -23.32 -38.31
CA PHE A 152 -18.36 -22.43 -37.57
C PHE A 152 -17.92 -23.02 -36.22
N ALA A 153 -18.85 -23.64 -35.49
CA ALA A 153 -18.57 -24.34 -34.24
C ALA A 153 -17.57 -25.49 -34.44
N GLU A 154 -17.77 -26.33 -35.46
CA GLU A 154 -16.89 -27.47 -35.76
C GLU A 154 -15.53 -27.08 -36.34
N THR A 155 -15.46 -25.98 -37.09
CA THR A 155 -14.17 -25.41 -37.54
C THR A 155 -13.46 -24.62 -36.43
N GLY A 156 -14.10 -24.45 -35.27
CA GLY A 156 -13.58 -23.71 -34.13
C GLY A 156 -13.38 -22.22 -34.41
N GLN A 157 -14.22 -21.61 -35.25
CA GLN A 157 -14.25 -20.16 -35.51
C GLN A 157 -15.41 -19.52 -34.72
N THR A 158 -15.31 -19.58 -33.39
CA THR A 158 -16.32 -19.14 -32.43
C THR A 158 -16.64 -17.65 -32.54
N ASP A 159 -15.63 -16.81 -32.77
CA ASP A 159 -15.78 -15.35 -32.89
C ASP A 159 -16.77 -14.94 -34.00
N LYS A 160 -16.84 -15.74 -35.07
CA LYS A 160 -17.70 -15.47 -36.22
C LYS A 160 -19.14 -15.91 -36.01
N VAL A 161 -19.40 -16.80 -35.04
CA VAL A 161 -20.74 -17.34 -34.78
C VAL A 161 -21.69 -16.21 -34.36
N VAL A 162 -21.31 -15.43 -33.34
CA VAL A 162 -22.14 -14.34 -32.82
C VAL A 162 -22.30 -13.22 -33.85
N LEU A 163 -21.20 -12.86 -34.53
CA LEU A 163 -21.22 -11.84 -35.60
C LEU A 163 -22.16 -12.22 -36.75
N TYR A 164 -22.13 -13.47 -37.19
CA TYR A 164 -22.98 -13.94 -38.27
C TYR A 164 -24.45 -14.04 -37.84
N ALA A 165 -24.72 -14.56 -36.65
CA ALA A 165 -26.07 -14.62 -36.07
C ALA A 165 -26.71 -13.21 -36.03
N LYS A 166 -25.97 -12.19 -35.56
CA LYS A 166 -26.41 -10.79 -35.56
C LYS A 166 -26.65 -10.24 -36.96
N LYS A 167 -25.75 -10.52 -37.90
CA LYS A 167 -25.85 -10.01 -39.29
C LYS A 167 -27.10 -10.54 -40.02
N VAL A 168 -27.43 -11.80 -39.79
CA VAL A 168 -28.61 -12.45 -40.41
C VAL A 168 -29.88 -12.21 -39.59
N GLY A 169 -29.77 -11.71 -38.35
CA GLY A 169 -30.90 -11.56 -37.44
C GLY A 169 -31.45 -12.90 -36.95
N TYR A 170 -30.62 -13.94 -36.94
CA TYR A 170 -30.98 -15.28 -36.50
C TYR A 170 -30.46 -15.53 -35.09
N THR A 171 -31.32 -15.98 -34.18
CA THR A 171 -30.95 -16.35 -32.81
C THR A 171 -30.80 -17.87 -32.70
N PRO A 172 -29.58 -18.41 -32.83
CA PRO A 172 -29.35 -19.83 -32.64
C PRO A 172 -29.53 -20.22 -31.17
N ASP A 173 -29.71 -21.53 -30.93
CA ASP A 173 -29.58 -22.09 -29.59
C ASP A 173 -28.09 -22.13 -29.19
N PHE A 174 -27.64 -21.03 -28.58
CA PHE A 174 -26.27 -20.87 -28.09
C PHE A 174 -25.90 -21.90 -27.00
N VAL A 175 -26.88 -22.43 -26.26
CA VAL A 175 -26.65 -23.45 -25.22
C VAL A 175 -26.22 -24.76 -25.86
N SER A 176 -26.99 -25.24 -26.84
CA SER A 176 -26.66 -26.46 -27.57
C SER A 176 -25.34 -26.35 -28.33
N ILE A 177 -25.06 -25.18 -28.92
CA ILE A 177 -23.79 -24.92 -29.61
C ILE A 177 -22.63 -24.93 -28.61
N LEU A 178 -22.77 -24.26 -27.47
CA LEU A 178 -21.75 -24.24 -26.43
C LEU A 178 -21.49 -25.65 -25.90
N GLN A 179 -22.52 -26.45 -25.63
CA GLN A 179 -22.35 -27.86 -25.23
C GLN A 179 -21.57 -28.67 -26.27
N HIS A 180 -21.89 -28.50 -27.56
CA HIS A 180 -21.20 -29.20 -28.65
C HIS A 180 -19.73 -28.79 -28.78
N ILE A 181 -19.46 -27.48 -28.70
CA ILE A 181 -18.10 -26.94 -28.73
C ILE A 181 -17.33 -27.42 -27.51
N MET A 182 -17.93 -27.39 -26.32
CA MET A 182 -17.30 -27.88 -25.09
C MET A 182 -16.93 -29.36 -25.17
N HIS A 183 -17.73 -30.18 -25.86
CA HIS A 183 -17.40 -31.59 -26.06
C HIS A 183 -16.26 -31.82 -27.07
N THR A 184 -16.12 -30.92 -28.06
CA THR A 184 -15.17 -31.08 -29.16
C THR A 184 -13.84 -30.35 -28.89
N ASN A 185 -13.91 -29.12 -28.39
CA ASN A 185 -12.78 -28.28 -28.03
C ASN A 185 -13.11 -27.42 -26.78
N PRO A 186 -12.64 -27.82 -25.59
CA PRO A 186 -12.94 -27.15 -24.33
C PRO A 186 -12.34 -25.74 -24.20
N GLU A 187 -11.17 -25.51 -24.79
CA GLU A 187 -10.50 -24.20 -24.72
C GLU A 187 -11.29 -23.14 -25.49
N LYS A 188 -11.68 -23.46 -26.74
CA LYS A 188 -12.52 -22.57 -27.55
C LYS A 188 -13.93 -22.41 -26.99
N GLY A 189 -14.48 -23.45 -26.36
CA GLY A 189 -15.76 -23.35 -25.66
C GLY A 189 -15.71 -22.35 -24.50
N THR A 190 -14.56 -22.21 -23.86
CA THR A 190 -14.33 -21.23 -22.80
C THR A 190 -14.34 -19.80 -23.32
N GLU A 191 -13.65 -19.53 -24.43
CA GLU A 191 -13.66 -18.23 -25.10
C GLU A 191 -15.06 -17.87 -25.62
N PHE A 192 -15.77 -18.86 -26.18
CA PHE A 192 -17.12 -18.67 -26.68
C PHE A 192 -18.12 -18.35 -25.57
N ALA A 193 -18.05 -19.06 -24.42
CA ALA A 193 -18.85 -18.75 -23.26
C ALA A 193 -18.61 -17.32 -22.74
N ALA A 194 -17.36 -16.86 -22.78
CA ALA A 194 -17.01 -15.48 -22.41
C ALA A 194 -17.61 -14.45 -23.37
N GLN A 195 -17.57 -14.72 -24.68
CA GLN A 195 -18.19 -13.85 -25.69
C GLN A 195 -19.71 -13.77 -25.53
N LEU A 196 -20.37 -14.88 -25.21
CA LEU A 196 -21.81 -14.91 -25.00
C LEU A 196 -22.25 -14.18 -23.73
N ALA A 197 -21.42 -14.21 -22.67
CA ALA A 197 -21.69 -13.53 -21.42
C ALA A 197 -21.44 -12.01 -21.49
N ASN A 198 -20.40 -11.57 -22.22
CA ASN A 198 -19.96 -10.18 -22.31
C ASN A 198 -20.45 -9.44 -23.57
N ASP A 199 -21.52 -9.90 -24.20
CA ASP A 199 -22.01 -9.25 -25.42
C ASP A 199 -22.52 -7.82 -25.14
N GLU A 200 -22.27 -6.90 -26.07
CA GLU A 200 -22.63 -5.47 -25.95
C GLU A 200 -24.13 -5.24 -25.73
N ALA A 201 -24.99 -6.16 -26.18
CA ALA A 201 -26.44 -6.08 -26.00
C ALA A 201 -26.92 -6.71 -24.68
N GLY A 202 -26.00 -7.18 -23.83
CA GLY A 202 -26.27 -7.97 -22.63
C GLY A 202 -26.05 -9.47 -22.86
N PRO A 203 -26.02 -10.27 -21.77
CA PRO A 203 -25.70 -11.69 -21.84
C PRO A 203 -26.70 -12.46 -22.71
N LEU A 204 -26.20 -13.14 -23.74
CA LEU A 204 -27.00 -13.93 -24.68
C LEU A 204 -27.40 -15.29 -24.12
N VAL A 205 -26.69 -15.76 -23.09
CA VAL A 205 -26.97 -17.00 -22.37
C VAL A 205 -26.93 -16.70 -20.87
N ASP A 206 -27.86 -17.32 -20.15
CA ASP A 206 -27.91 -17.21 -18.70
C ASP A 206 -26.68 -17.85 -18.03
N ILE A 207 -26.19 -17.19 -16.99
CA ILE A 207 -24.93 -17.51 -16.31
C ILE A 207 -25.04 -18.87 -15.62
N GLU A 208 -26.18 -19.17 -15.00
CA GLU A 208 -26.41 -20.45 -14.34
C GLU A 208 -26.33 -21.60 -15.35
N THR A 209 -26.87 -21.37 -16.56
CA THR A 209 -26.80 -22.34 -17.66
C THR A 209 -25.35 -22.56 -18.12
N VAL A 210 -24.55 -21.49 -18.26
CA VAL A 210 -23.12 -21.60 -18.59
C VAL A 210 -22.38 -22.40 -17.51
N VAL A 211 -22.58 -22.09 -16.23
CA VAL A 211 -21.95 -22.82 -15.11
C VAL A 211 -22.31 -24.30 -15.18
N ASN A 212 -23.60 -24.62 -15.34
CA ASN A 212 -24.10 -26.00 -15.39
C ASN A 212 -23.49 -26.80 -16.54
N ILE A 213 -23.32 -26.21 -17.73
CA ILE A 213 -22.69 -26.87 -18.88
C ILE A 213 -21.24 -27.25 -18.57
N PHE A 214 -20.47 -26.32 -18.02
CA PHE A 214 -19.07 -26.62 -17.70
C PHE A 214 -18.92 -27.63 -16.55
N MET A 215 -19.81 -27.56 -15.56
CA MET A 215 -19.86 -28.54 -14.47
C MET A 215 -20.18 -29.95 -15.02
N SER A 216 -21.10 -30.05 -15.99
CA SER A 216 -21.45 -31.33 -16.63
C SER A 216 -20.29 -31.97 -17.40
N GLN A 217 -19.33 -31.15 -17.88
CA GLN A 217 -18.13 -31.61 -18.59
C GLN A 217 -16.90 -31.75 -17.68
N ASN A 218 -17.08 -31.66 -16.35
CA ASN A 218 -16.01 -31.75 -15.35
C ASN A 218 -14.91 -30.68 -15.51
N MET A 219 -15.21 -29.57 -16.20
CA MET A 219 -14.25 -28.51 -16.56
C MET A 219 -14.22 -27.37 -15.56
N VAL A 220 -14.14 -27.70 -14.27
CA VAL A 220 -14.32 -26.69 -13.23
C VAL A 220 -13.13 -25.70 -13.15
N GLN A 221 -11.93 -26.11 -13.56
CA GLN A 221 -10.77 -25.22 -13.65
C GLN A 221 -10.88 -24.17 -14.76
N SER A 222 -11.61 -24.49 -15.84
CA SER A 222 -11.82 -23.59 -16.98
C SER A 222 -12.94 -22.59 -16.71
N VAL A 223 -14.03 -23.03 -16.05
CA VAL A 223 -15.07 -22.12 -15.49
C VAL A 223 -14.42 -21.00 -14.71
N ALA A 224 -13.54 -21.41 -13.82
CA ALA A 224 -12.86 -20.53 -12.91
C ALA A 224 -11.96 -19.50 -13.59
N TYR A 225 -11.27 -19.93 -14.65
CA TYR A 225 -10.36 -19.09 -15.42
C TYR A 225 -11.14 -18.10 -16.29
N ALA A 226 -12.23 -18.56 -16.92
CA ALA A 226 -13.11 -17.74 -17.75
C ALA A 226 -13.85 -16.66 -16.95
N MET A 227 -14.38 -17.03 -15.78
CA MET A 227 -15.14 -16.12 -14.92
C MET A 227 -14.28 -15.02 -14.31
N LEU A 228 -13.05 -15.34 -13.89
CA LEU A 228 -12.15 -14.37 -13.23
C LEU A 228 -11.22 -13.63 -14.18
N GLY A 229 -10.74 -14.30 -15.23
CA GLY A 229 -9.69 -13.75 -16.10
C GLY A 229 -10.15 -12.55 -16.90
N ASN A 230 -11.46 -12.47 -17.19
CA ASN A 230 -12.05 -11.41 -18.01
C ASN A 230 -12.94 -10.45 -17.22
N GLU A 231 -12.89 -10.46 -15.87
CA GLU A 231 -13.70 -9.60 -14.99
C GLU A 231 -15.19 -9.55 -15.40
N MET A 232 -15.72 -10.67 -15.91
CA MET A 232 -16.97 -10.69 -16.68
C MET A 232 -18.21 -10.32 -15.86
N PHE A 233 -18.09 -10.28 -14.53
CA PHE A 233 -19.25 -10.17 -13.65
C PHE A 233 -18.97 -9.24 -12.46
N THR A 234 -19.77 -8.18 -12.35
CA THR A 234 -19.79 -7.25 -11.21
C THR A 234 -20.80 -7.64 -10.14
N HIS A 235 -21.80 -8.48 -10.46
CA HIS A 235 -22.84 -8.96 -9.55
C HIS A 235 -23.06 -10.47 -9.67
N TYR A 236 -22.48 -11.25 -8.77
CA TYR A 236 -22.72 -12.70 -8.64
C TYR A 236 -22.67 -13.13 -7.18
N ASP A 237 -23.29 -14.28 -6.88
CA ASP A 237 -23.33 -14.88 -5.54
C ASP A 237 -21.98 -15.54 -5.21
N ARG A 238 -21.09 -14.74 -4.61
CA ARG A 238 -19.71 -15.13 -4.22
C ARG A 238 -19.63 -16.45 -3.42
N PRO A 239 -20.44 -16.69 -2.37
CA PRO A 239 -20.39 -17.95 -1.61
C PRO A 239 -20.86 -19.17 -2.42
N HIS A 240 -21.81 -19.01 -3.35
CA HIS A 240 -22.20 -20.11 -4.24
C HIS A 240 -21.05 -20.53 -5.16
N ILE A 241 -20.37 -19.55 -5.74
CA ILE A 241 -19.19 -19.77 -6.58
C ILE A 241 -18.06 -20.43 -5.76
N ALA A 242 -17.79 -19.94 -4.55
CA ALA A 242 -16.78 -20.51 -3.66
C ALA A 242 -17.02 -22.01 -3.36
N ASN A 243 -18.28 -22.39 -3.11
CA ASN A 243 -18.68 -23.78 -2.90
C ASN A 243 -18.48 -24.67 -4.14
N LEU A 244 -18.68 -24.11 -5.35
CA LEU A 244 -18.40 -24.81 -6.60
C LEU A 244 -16.90 -25.10 -6.77
N TYR A 245 -16.04 -24.16 -6.41
CA TYR A 245 -14.59 -24.35 -6.41
C TYR A 245 -14.12 -25.41 -5.40
N GLU A 246 -14.77 -25.48 -4.25
CA GLU A 246 -14.49 -26.47 -3.22
C GLU A 246 -14.88 -27.88 -3.67
N LYS A 247 -16.07 -28.04 -4.25
CA LYS A 247 -16.53 -29.32 -4.84
C LYS A 247 -15.64 -29.81 -5.99
N ALA A 248 -14.96 -28.88 -6.65
CA ALA A 248 -14.02 -29.16 -7.74
C ALA A 248 -12.60 -29.51 -7.30
N GLY A 249 -12.31 -29.46 -6.00
CA GLY A 249 -10.96 -29.67 -5.47
C GLY A 249 -9.98 -28.53 -5.79
N VAL A 250 -10.46 -27.38 -6.27
CA VAL A 250 -9.64 -26.20 -6.59
C VAL A 250 -9.69 -25.21 -5.42
N MET A 251 -9.32 -25.72 -4.24
CA MET A 251 -9.32 -24.98 -2.97
C MET A 251 -8.61 -23.60 -3.04
N PRO A 252 -7.46 -23.44 -3.74
CA PRO A 252 -6.77 -22.15 -3.78
C PRO A 252 -7.53 -21.03 -4.49
N ARG A 253 -8.45 -21.39 -5.39
CA ARG A 253 -9.30 -20.41 -6.08
C ARG A 253 -10.61 -20.19 -5.33
N ALA A 254 -11.14 -21.20 -4.63
CA ALA A 254 -12.30 -21.07 -3.72
C ALA A 254 -12.06 -19.98 -2.67
N LEU A 255 -10.85 -19.99 -2.08
CA LEU A 255 -10.42 -19.06 -1.05
C LEU A 255 -10.64 -17.60 -1.44
N LYS A 256 -10.47 -17.24 -2.72
CA LYS A 256 -10.65 -15.87 -3.23
C LYS A 256 -12.06 -15.29 -3.06
N TYR A 257 -13.07 -16.13 -2.84
CA TYR A 257 -14.48 -15.74 -2.84
C TYR A 257 -15.18 -15.95 -1.49
N TYR A 258 -14.56 -16.68 -0.57
CA TYR A 258 -15.05 -16.77 0.80
C TYR A 258 -14.74 -15.47 1.53
N GLU A 259 -15.78 -14.82 2.06
CA GLU A 259 -15.69 -13.64 2.91
C GLU A 259 -15.86 -14.00 4.40
N ASP A 260 -16.43 -15.17 4.69
CA ASP A 260 -16.75 -15.64 6.03
C ASP A 260 -15.59 -16.44 6.66
N LEU A 261 -15.26 -16.10 7.91
CA LEU A 261 -14.14 -16.64 8.69
C LEU A 261 -14.16 -18.19 8.87
N PRO A 262 -15.32 -18.83 9.14
CA PRO A 262 -15.39 -20.29 9.31
C PRO A 262 -15.05 -21.07 8.03
N GLU A 263 -15.50 -20.56 6.89
CA GLU A 263 -15.33 -21.15 5.56
C GLU A 263 -13.88 -20.99 5.10
N ILE A 264 -13.29 -19.82 5.33
CA ILE A 264 -11.85 -19.57 5.14
C ILE A 264 -11.03 -20.56 5.98
N LYS A 265 -11.36 -20.74 7.27
CA LYS A 265 -10.70 -21.72 8.15
C LYS A 265 -10.85 -23.16 7.62
N ARG A 266 -12.04 -23.57 7.18
CA ARG A 266 -12.28 -24.91 6.64
C ARG A 266 -11.44 -25.20 5.40
N VAL A 267 -11.40 -24.27 4.44
CA VAL A 267 -10.62 -24.43 3.21
C VAL A 267 -9.13 -24.44 3.52
N ILE A 268 -8.68 -23.64 4.50
CA ILE A 268 -7.29 -23.64 4.93
C ILE A 268 -6.90 -24.96 5.62
N VAL A 269 -7.77 -25.63 6.38
CA VAL A 269 -7.42 -26.91 7.04
C VAL A 269 -7.19 -28.05 6.03
N HIS A 270 -7.80 -27.99 4.85
CA HIS A 270 -7.66 -29.04 3.81
C HIS A 270 -6.42 -28.82 2.91
N THR A 271 -5.50 -27.91 3.28
CA THR A 271 -4.34 -27.42 2.50
C THR A 271 -3.04 -28.25 2.66
N ALA A 272 -3.05 -29.57 2.54
CA ALA A 272 -1.77 -30.30 2.50
C ALA A 272 -0.88 -29.94 1.26
N VAL A 273 -1.34 -29.06 0.34
CA VAL A 273 -0.70 -28.75 -0.95
C VAL A 273 -0.95 -27.28 -1.39
N PHE A 274 -0.57 -26.27 -0.59
CA PHE A 274 -0.62 -24.87 -1.07
C PHE A 274 0.77 -24.32 -1.38
N GLN A 275 0.90 -23.60 -2.50
CA GLN A 275 2.08 -22.79 -2.78
C GLN A 275 2.03 -21.51 -1.91
N PRO A 276 3.11 -21.18 -1.18
CA PRO A 276 3.17 -20.01 -0.30
C PRO A 276 2.72 -18.73 -1.01
N ASP A 277 3.14 -18.54 -2.27
CA ASP A 277 2.88 -17.35 -3.09
C ASP A 277 1.39 -17.06 -3.35
N LEU A 278 0.53 -18.07 -3.33
CA LEU A 278 -0.92 -17.88 -3.53
C LEU A 278 -1.61 -17.35 -2.28
N LEU A 279 -1.21 -17.85 -1.10
CA LEU A 279 -1.69 -17.36 0.19
C LEU A 279 -1.24 -15.91 0.38
N VAL A 280 0.04 -15.62 0.11
CA VAL A 280 0.64 -14.27 0.11
C VAL A 280 -0.22 -13.27 -0.68
N ASN A 281 -0.57 -13.62 -1.92
CA ASN A 281 -1.35 -12.75 -2.81
C ASN A 281 -2.82 -12.60 -2.37
N TYR A 282 -3.41 -13.63 -1.78
CA TYR A 282 -4.78 -13.58 -1.25
C TYR A 282 -4.87 -12.67 -0.02
N PHE A 283 -4.00 -12.86 0.96
CA PHE A 283 -3.95 -12.03 2.16
C PHE A 283 -3.60 -10.57 1.82
N SER A 284 -2.67 -10.33 0.89
CA SER A 284 -2.36 -8.97 0.42
C SER A 284 -3.57 -8.22 -0.15
N ARG A 285 -4.51 -8.92 -0.81
CA ARG A 285 -5.76 -8.35 -1.33
C ARG A 285 -6.83 -8.14 -0.26
N LEU A 286 -6.97 -9.07 0.69
CA LEU A 286 -7.88 -8.91 1.83
C LEU A 286 -7.53 -7.68 2.68
N MET A 287 -6.22 -7.45 2.87
CA MET A 287 -5.69 -6.35 3.68
C MET A 287 -5.92 -4.96 3.07
N THR A 288 -6.15 -4.88 1.76
CA THR A 288 -6.47 -3.60 1.10
C THR A 288 -7.93 -3.18 1.28
N GLY A 289 -8.81 -4.08 1.78
CA GLY A 289 -10.26 -3.87 1.85
C GLY A 289 -10.86 -3.71 3.25
N ARG A 290 -10.42 -4.45 4.27
CA ARG A 290 -10.92 -4.35 5.66
C ARG A 290 -9.85 -4.81 6.67
N SER A 291 -9.52 -3.96 7.64
CA SER A 291 -8.43 -4.17 8.61
C SER A 291 -8.70 -5.24 9.68
N PHE A 292 -9.96 -5.63 9.92
CA PHE A 292 -10.35 -6.43 11.10
C PHE A 292 -10.37 -7.95 10.84
N VAL A 293 -10.82 -8.39 9.66
CA VAL A 293 -10.97 -9.83 9.34
C VAL A 293 -9.60 -10.52 9.16
N SER A 294 -8.59 -9.77 8.70
CA SER A 294 -7.22 -10.27 8.56
C SER A 294 -6.58 -10.68 9.89
N LEU A 295 -6.97 -10.07 11.01
CA LEU A 295 -6.31 -10.25 12.30
C LEU A 295 -6.76 -11.54 13.00
N GLU A 296 -8.06 -11.86 12.95
CA GLU A 296 -8.58 -13.15 13.43
C GLU A 296 -8.11 -14.33 12.57
N VAL A 297 -7.93 -14.14 11.26
CA VAL A 297 -7.42 -15.22 10.39
C VAL A 297 -5.95 -15.48 10.69
N VAL A 298 -5.11 -14.45 10.77
CA VAL A 298 -3.67 -14.63 11.07
C VAL A 298 -3.45 -15.12 12.50
N GLY A 299 -4.22 -14.61 13.47
CA GLY A 299 -4.22 -15.11 14.85
C GLY A 299 -4.79 -16.52 15.01
N GLY A 300 -5.66 -16.96 14.09
CA GLY A 300 -6.26 -18.29 14.03
C GLY A 300 -5.47 -19.34 13.24
N LEU A 301 -4.49 -18.93 12.42
CA LEU A 301 -3.57 -19.84 11.71
C LEU A 301 -2.79 -20.80 12.63
N PRO A 302 -2.41 -20.45 13.88
CA PRO A 302 -1.74 -21.37 14.80
C PRO A 302 -2.66 -22.46 15.39
N ASP A 303 -3.99 -22.27 15.36
CA ASP A 303 -4.98 -23.27 15.81
C ASP A 303 -5.31 -24.29 14.73
N VAL A 304 -5.08 -23.93 13.47
CA VAL A 304 -5.15 -24.81 12.32
C VAL A 304 -3.79 -25.51 12.22
N ASP A 305 -3.74 -26.80 11.89
CA ASP A 305 -2.50 -27.60 11.73
C ASP A 305 -1.62 -27.12 10.54
N CYS A 306 -1.35 -25.82 10.44
CA CYS A 306 -0.46 -25.21 9.47
C CYS A 306 1.00 -25.34 9.94
N ASP A 307 1.89 -25.61 9.00
CA ASP A 307 3.32 -25.71 9.24
C ASP A 307 3.95 -24.35 9.57
N GLU A 308 4.89 -24.35 10.52
CA GLU A 308 5.58 -23.16 11.03
C GLU A 308 6.31 -22.38 9.92
N THR A 309 6.71 -23.08 8.86
CA THR A 309 7.36 -22.54 7.66
C THR A 309 6.42 -21.72 6.79
N THR A 310 5.19 -22.19 6.56
CA THR A 310 4.17 -21.43 5.82
C THR A 310 3.74 -20.18 6.57
N ILE A 311 3.59 -20.25 7.90
CA ILE A 311 3.25 -19.08 8.72
C ILE A 311 4.35 -18.01 8.61
N LYS A 312 5.63 -18.42 8.69
CA LYS A 312 6.77 -17.51 8.55
C LYS A 312 6.86 -16.88 7.16
N ALA A 313 6.61 -17.66 6.09
CA ALA A 313 6.61 -17.16 4.72
C ALA A 313 5.46 -16.16 4.46
N LEU A 314 4.28 -16.45 5.00
CA LEU A 314 3.09 -15.59 4.88
C LEU A 314 3.30 -14.27 5.60
N LEU A 315 3.84 -14.30 6.82
CA LEU A 315 4.26 -13.11 7.56
C LEU A 315 5.33 -12.30 6.80
N ALA A 316 6.41 -12.95 6.33
CA ALA A 316 7.52 -12.28 5.63
C ALA A 316 7.10 -11.59 4.32
N SER A 317 6.01 -12.03 3.73
CA SER A 317 5.52 -11.56 2.43
C SER A 317 4.57 -10.37 2.47
N VAL A 318 4.18 -9.91 3.67
CA VAL A 318 3.24 -8.81 3.89
C VAL A 318 4.00 -7.47 3.94
N PRO A 319 3.90 -6.60 2.91
CA PRO A 319 4.49 -5.27 2.94
C PRO A 319 3.36 -4.25 3.19
N GLY A 320 3.21 -3.78 4.42
CA GLY A 320 2.19 -2.77 4.71
C GLY A 320 1.96 -2.53 6.20
N ASN A 321 1.38 -1.37 6.51
CA ASN A 321 1.08 -0.88 7.86
C ASN A 321 0.08 -1.80 8.56
N PHE A 322 0.59 -2.85 9.16
CA PHE A 322 -0.16 -3.89 9.85
C PHE A 322 -0.38 -3.47 11.31
N PRO A 323 -1.58 -3.62 11.90
CA PRO A 323 -1.82 -3.30 13.30
C PRO A 323 -1.17 -4.38 14.18
N ILE A 324 0.13 -4.19 14.41
CA ILE A 324 0.99 -5.12 15.14
C ILE A 324 0.47 -5.35 16.57
N ASP A 325 -0.14 -4.35 17.21
CA ASP A 325 -0.68 -4.45 18.57
C ASP A 325 -1.74 -5.57 18.69
N GLU A 326 -2.67 -5.63 17.73
CA GLU A 326 -3.78 -6.61 17.75
C GLU A 326 -3.29 -8.03 17.45
N LEU A 327 -2.32 -8.18 16.52
CA LEU A 327 -1.71 -9.50 16.27
C LEU A 327 -0.89 -9.99 17.46
N VAL A 328 -0.13 -9.10 18.09
CA VAL A 328 0.65 -9.45 19.28
C VAL A 328 -0.29 -9.90 20.38
N HIS A 329 -1.39 -9.17 20.60
CA HIS A 329 -2.40 -9.55 21.58
C HIS A 329 -3.03 -10.93 21.29
N GLU A 330 -3.39 -11.19 20.03
CA GLU A 330 -4.01 -12.46 19.63
C GLU A 330 -3.04 -13.65 19.74
N VAL A 331 -1.76 -13.44 19.42
CA VAL A 331 -0.70 -14.45 19.53
C VAL A 331 -0.25 -14.64 20.99
N GLU A 332 -0.29 -13.58 21.81
CA GLU A 332 -0.05 -13.58 23.25
C GLU A 332 -1.13 -14.35 24.01
N ALA A 333 -2.41 -14.10 23.69
CA ALA A 333 -3.54 -14.84 24.25
C ALA A 333 -3.43 -16.36 24.03
N ARG A 334 -2.68 -16.78 23.01
CA ARG A 334 -2.45 -18.17 22.62
C ARG A 334 -1.09 -18.72 23.07
N ASN A 335 -0.30 -17.94 23.81
CA ASN A 335 1.02 -18.29 24.33
C ASN A 335 2.02 -18.77 23.26
N ARG A 336 1.93 -18.24 22.03
CA ARG A 336 2.78 -18.61 20.89
C ARG A 336 3.60 -17.45 20.33
N LEU A 337 3.88 -16.44 21.15
CA LEU A 337 4.63 -15.22 20.79
C LEU A 337 6.00 -15.49 20.14
N LYS A 338 6.64 -16.63 20.40
CA LYS A 338 7.91 -17.01 19.77
C LYS A 338 7.81 -17.25 18.25
N LEU A 339 6.62 -17.56 17.72
CA LEU A 339 6.43 -17.82 16.29
C LEU A 339 6.62 -16.57 15.43
N ILE A 340 6.28 -15.41 15.98
CA ILE A 340 6.31 -14.13 15.26
C ILE A 340 7.65 -13.39 15.44
N LEU A 341 8.57 -13.90 16.27
CA LEU A 341 9.86 -13.25 16.57
C LEU A 341 10.71 -12.95 15.32
N PRO A 342 10.93 -13.89 14.37
CA PRO A 342 11.72 -13.60 13.16
C PRO A 342 11.08 -12.52 12.29
N TRP A 343 9.74 -12.44 12.30
CA TRP A 343 9.00 -11.44 11.55
C TRP A 343 9.04 -10.06 12.21
N LEU A 344 8.94 -10.00 13.54
CA LEU A 344 9.09 -8.76 14.30
C LEU A 344 10.52 -8.19 14.17
N GLU A 345 11.54 -9.04 14.18
CA GLU A 345 12.94 -8.65 13.94
C GLU A 345 13.16 -8.14 12.51
N ALA A 346 12.60 -8.81 11.50
CA ALA A 346 12.67 -8.36 10.11
C ALA A 346 11.91 -7.04 9.89
N SER A 347 10.74 -6.88 10.53
CA SER A 347 9.95 -5.64 10.49
C SER A 347 10.67 -4.47 11.16
N MET A 348 11.44 -4.74 12.23
CA MET A 348 12.33 -3.75 12.85
C MET A 348 13.48 -3.36 11.91
N GLN A 349 14.13 -4.33 11.26
CA GLN A 349 15.21 -4.06 10.29
C GLN A 349 14.73 -3.32 9.04
N ALA A 350 13.47 -3.54 8.65
CA ALA A 350 12.81 -2.82 7.55
C ALA A 350 12.40 -1.37 7.91
N GLY A 351 12.64 -0.92 9.14
CA GLY A 351 12.43 0.47 9.57
C GLY A 351 11.06 0.77 10.17
N SER A 352 10.29 -0.25 10.59
CA SER A 352 9.00 -0.03 11.26
C SER A 352 9.19 0.65 12.63
N GLN A 353 8.57 1.82 12.83
CA GLN A 353 8.68 2.65 14.05
C GLN A 353 7.51 2.44 15.04
N GLY A 354 6.71 1.38 14.87
CA GLY A 354 5.52 1.17 15.68
C GLY A 354 5.84 0.70 17.11
N SER A 355 5.38 1.45 18.13
CA SER A 355 5.46 1.10 19.57
C SER A 355 5.09 -0.37 19.84
N ALA A 356 4.14 -0.91 19.08
CA ALA A 356 3.67 -2.29 19.11
C ALA A 356 4.76 -3.34 18.89
N VAL A 357 5.57 -3.18 17.83
CA VAL A 357 6.64 -4.12 17.42
C VAL A 357 7.66 -4.23 18.55
N PHE A 358 8.01 -3.08 19.09
CA PHE A 358 9.04 -2.96 20.09
C PHE A 358 8.55 -3.42 21.48
N ASN A 359 7.29 -3.17 21.85
CA ASN A 359 6.67 -3.75 23.05
C ASN A 359 6.62 -5.28 22.96
N ALA A 360 6.22 -5.83 21.82
CA ALA A 360 6.16 -7.27 21.59
C ALA A 360 7.54 -7.93 21.66
N LEU A 361 8.54 -7.35 20.99
CA LEU A 361 9.93 -7.80 21.06
C LEU A 361 10.44 -7.73 22.50
N ALA A 362 10.16 -6.65 23.23
CA ALA A 362 10.54 -6.51 24.63
C ALA A 362 9.89 -7.58 25.53
N ASN A 363 8.59 -7.85 25.36
CA ASN A 363 7.90 -8.92 26.07
C ASN A 363 8.52 -10.30 25.74
N ILE A 364 8.79 -10.59 24.48
CA ILE A 364 9.38 -11.88 24.07
C ILE A 364 10.81 -12.06 24.60
N TYR A 365 11.65 -11.02 24.52
CA TYR A 365 13.02 -11.09 25.03
C TYR A 365 13.05 -11.12 26.57
N THR A 366 12.12 -10.44 27.25
CA THR A 366 12.01 -10.49 28.71
C THR A 366 11.52 -11.85 29.21
N ASP A 367 10.57 -12.49 28.52
CA ASP A 367 10.12 -13.85 28.83
C ASP A 367 11.16 -14.93 28.48
N SER A 368 11.91 -14.75 27.39
CA SER A 368 12.98 -15.68 27.02
C SER A 368 14.12 -15.69 28.03
N ASN A 369 14.40 -14.56 28.68
CA ASN A 369 15.35 -14.46 29.80
C ASN A 369 14.85 -15.08 31.12
N ASN A 370 13.54 -15.36 31.25
CA ASN A 370 13.03 -16.16 32.38
C ASN A 370 13.29 -17.66 32.20
N VAL A 371 13.39 -18.14 30.94
CA VAL A 371 13.62 -19.56 30.63
C VAL A 371 15.11 -19.94 30.72
N ASN A 372 16.03 -19.01 30.40
CA ASN A 372 17.48 -19.27 30.44
C ASN A 372 18.13 -19.15 31.83
N ARG A 373 17.34 -18.93 32.90
CA ARG A 373 17.85 -18.81 34.28
C ARG A 373 18.46 -20.09 34.89
N ARG A 374 18.55 -21.20 34.15
CA ARG A 374 19.12 -22.45 34.68
C ARG A 374 20.54 -22.77 34.23
N ASP A 375 21.07 -22.11 33.21
CA ASP A 375 22.42 -22.39 32.70
C ASP A 375 23.13 -21.09 32.30
N CYS A 376 23.76 -20.41 33.25
CA CYS A 376 24.70 -19.33 32.95
C CYS A 376 26.09 -19.70 33.44
N SER A 377 26.97 -20.04 32.49
CA SER A 377 28.42 -20.01 32.68
C SER A 377 28.92 -18.58 32.45
N PRO A 378 30.02 -18.15 33.10
CA PRO A 378 30.45 -16.76 33.10
C PRO A 378 31.38 -16.52 31.91
N GLU A 379 30.98 -15.71 30.94
CA GLU A 379 31.85 -14.85 30.12
C GLU A 379 31.05 -14.30 28.91
N GLY A 380 31.01 -12.97 28.80
CA GLY A 380 30.49 -12.26 27.63
C GLY A 380 29.05 -11.79 27.77
N ALA A 381 28.83 -10.49 27.60
CA ALA A 381 27.52 -9.86 27.56
C ALA A 381 26.60 -10.57 26.55
N ASP A 382 25.46 -11.08 27.01
CA ASP A 382 24.46 -11.72 26.15
C ASP A 382 24.13 -10.81 24.96
N PRO A 383 24.35 -11.26 23.70
CA PRO A 383 24.06 -10.47 22.50
C PRO A 383 22.61 -9.95 22.46
N ASN A 384 21.70 -10.71 23.07
CA ASN A 384 20.27 -10.42 23.14
C ASN A 384 19.95 -9.16 23.95
N VAL A 385 20.74 -8.85 25.00
CA VAL A 385 20.49 -7.67 25.86
C VAL A 385 20.89 -6.38 25.15
N SER A 386 22.03 -6.38 24.45
CA SER A 386 22.49 -5.22 23.68
C SER A 386 21.58 -4.92 22.50
N ILE A 387 21.06 -5.97 21.84
CA ILE A 387 20.05 -5.84 20.77
C ILE A 387 18.76 -5.28 21.36
N ALA A 388 18.21 -5.87 22.44
CA ALA A 388 16.98 -5.39 23.06
C ALA A 388 17.05 -3.93 23.53
N VAL A 389 18.17 -3.49 24.12
CA VAL A 389 18.39 -2.09 24.51
C VAL A 389 18.44 -1.18 23.28
N LYS A 390 19.15 -1.56 22.21
CA LYS A 390 19.19 -0.78 20.96
C LYS A 390 17.83 -0.70 20.29
N THR A 391 17.10 -1.82 20.26
CA THR A 391 15.73 -1.95 19.75
C THR A 391 14.80 -0.99 20.48
N LEU A 392 14.78 -1.03 21.82
CA LEU A 392 13.97 -0.14 22.65
C LEU A 392 14.36 1.34 22.55
N LEU A 393 15.66 1.64 22.36
CA LEU A 393 16.14 2.99 22.11
C LEU A 393 15.70 3.51 20.73
N SER A 394 15.78 2.68 19.69
CA SER A 394 15.34 3.04 18.33
C SER A 394 13.83 3.19 18.22
N ALA A 395 13.09 2.58 19.13
CA ALA A 395 11.63 2.62 19.25
C ALA A 395 11.06 3.87 19.91
N ASP A 396 11.93 4.66 20.57
CA ASP A 396 11.54 5.67 21.55
C ASP A 396 10.54 5.13 22.60
N LEU A 397 10.82 3.93 23.14
CA LEU A 397 10.01 3.30 24.19
C LEU A 397 10.70 3.32 25.56
N PRO A 398 10.61 4.45 26.27
CA PRO A 398 11.34 4.67 27.50
C PRO A 398 10.84 3.84 28.68
N ILE A 399 9.55 3.49 28.73
CA ILE A 399 8.96 2.71 29.84
C ILE A 399 9.46 1.26 29.78
N GLY A 400 9.34 0.60 28.63
CA GLY A 400 9.85 -0.76 28.43
C GLY A 400 11.38 -0.84 28.56
N LEU A 401 12.09 0.22 28.17
CA LEU A 401 13.52 0.36 28.41
C LEU A 401 13.86 0.42 29.90
N ILE A 402 13.12 1.21 30.70
CA ILE A 402 13.31 1.27 32.16
C ILE A 402 13.06 -0.10 32.78
N GLU A 403 11.98 -0.81 32.43
CA GLU A 403 11.68 -2.13 33.01
C GLU A 403 12.75 -3.19 32.71
N LEU A 404 13.25 -3.20 31.47
CA LEU A 404 14.33 -4.09 31.05
C LEU A 404 15.64 -3.75 31.77
N LEU A 405 16.00 -2.47 31.84
CA LEU A 405 17.19 -2.01 32.56
C LEU A 405 17.07 -2.24 34.07
N GLU A 406 15.90 -2.06 34.69
CA GLU A 406 15.64 -2.37 36.10
C GLU A 406 15.85 -3.86 36.37
N LYS A 407 15.33 -4.76 35.53
CA LYS A 407 15.52 -6.22 35.67
C LYS A 407 16.98 -6.64 35.52
N ILE A 408 17.76 -5.97 34.67
CA ILE A 408 19.19 -6.24 34.46
C ILE A 408 20.03 -5.72 35.64
N ILE A 409 19.75 -4.50 36.11
CA ILE A 409 20.54 -3.80 37.13
C ILE A 409 20.16 -4.26 38.57
N LEU A 410 18.94 -4.77 38.79
CA LEU A 410 18.46 -5.24 40.10
C LEU A 410 18.66 -6.75 40.32
N GLY A 411 19.21 -7.49 39.35
CA GLY A 411 19.51 -8.92 39.48
C GLY A 411 20.74 -9.20 40.36
N PRO A 412 20.78 -10.30 41.13
CA PRO A 412 21.85 -10.60 42.09
C PRO A 412 23.20 -11.01 41.44
N SER A 413 23.28 -11.16 40.12
CA SER A 413 24.41 -11.83 39.44
C SER A 413 25.03 -11.08 38.26
N LEU A 414 24.76 -9.78 38.08
CA LEU A 414 25.50 -8.95 37.12
C LEU A 414 26.18 -7.83 37.89
N SER A 415 27.50 -7.88 37.84
CA SER A 415 28.42 -6.99 38.51
C SER A 415 28.07 -5.52 38.29
N SER A 416 28.35 -4.75 39.32
CA SER A 416 28.33 -3.30 39.48
C SER A 416 29.06 -2.46 38.42
N ASP A 417 29.38 -3.01 37.24
CA ASP A 417 30.40 -2.46 36.34
C ASP A 417 29.82 -1.80 35.08
N ASN A 418 28.51 -1.88 34.85
CA ASN A 418 27.89 -1.34 33.63
C ASN A 418 27.27 0.05 33.85
N TRP A 419 28.10 1.01 34.25
CA TRP A 419 27.75 2.42 34.49
C TRP A 419 27.07 3.08 33.28
N ASN A 420 27.38 2.66 32.05
CA ASN A 420 26.70 3.11 30.84
C ASN A 420 25.20 2.78 30.85
N LEU A 421 24.81 1.60 31.33
CA LEU A 421 23.41 1.21 31.46
C LEU A 421 22.72 1.99 32.59
N LEU A 422 23.47 2.33 33.65
CA LEU A 422 22.99 3.17 34.75
C LEU A 422 22.79 4.64 34.31
N ASN A 423 23.68 5.16 33.45
CA ASN A 423 23.51 6.47 32.84
C ASN A 423 22.32 6.47 31.89
N LEU A 424 22.15 5.40 31.10
CA LEU A 424 21.02 5.25 30.19
C LEU A 424 19.67 5.19 30.92
N ILE A 425 19.55 4.39 31.99
CA ILE A 425 18.32 4.34 32.79
C ILE A 425 18.05 5.69 33.45
N MET A 426 19.08 6.39 33.91
CA MET A 426 18.92 7.74 34.49
C MET A 426 18.41 8.76 33.47
N LEU A 427 19.02 8.81 32.29
CA LEU A 427 18.59 9.72 31.23
C LEU A 427 17.18 9.40 30.72
N THR A 428 16.82 8.11 30.68
CA THR A 428 15.49 7.66 30.30
C THR A 428 14.45 8.00 31.37
N ALA A 429 14.77 7.75 32.65
CA ALA A 429 13.90 8.06 33.78
C ALA A 429 13.67 9.57 33.94
N VAL A 430 14.70 10.41 33.75
CA VAL A 430 14.57 11.88 33.77
C VAL A 430 13.54 12.38 32.77
N ARG A 431 13.41 11.71 31.62
CA ARG A 431 12.45 12.08 30.57
C ARG A 431 11.04 11.59 30.86
N VAL A 432 10.89 10.42 31.49
CA VAL A 432 9.63 9.66 31.46
C VAL A 432 9.06 9.32 32.83
N ASP A 433 9.91 8.95 33.80
CA ASP A 433 9.48 8.62 35.15
C ASP A 433 10.32 9.37 36.19
N LYS A 434 9.96 10.65 36.34
CA LYS A 434 10.59 11.61 37.24
C LYS A 434 10.63 11.14 38.70
N GLY A 435 9.65 10.35 39.13
CA GLY A 435 9.53 9.87 40.51
C GLY A 435 10.59 8.83 40.88
N LYS A 436 11.02 8.01 39.91
CA LYS A 436 12.05 6.98 40.13
C LYS A 436 13.48 7.50 40.12
N VAL A 437 13.71 8.69 39.56
CA VAL A 437 15.05 9.31 39.44
C VAL A 437 15.77 9.37 40.79
N VAL A 438 15.07 9.74 41.87
CA VAL A 438 15.65 9.81 43.23
C VAL A 438 16.21 8.46 43.70
N GLY A 439 15.52 7.36 43.41
CA GLY A 439 15.95 6.01 43.79
C GLY A 439 17.22 5.55 43.05
N TYR A 440 17.42 6.06 41.83
CA TYR A 440 18.59 5.76 41.02
C TYR A 440 19.80 6.65 41.36
N ILE A 441 19.59 7.91 41.79
CA ILE A 441 20.68 8.81 42.25
C ILE A 441 21.53 8.14 43.32
N GLY A 442 20.92 7.38 44.23
CA GLY A 442 21.63 6.64 45.28
C GLY A 442 22.71 5.70 44.74
N LYS A 443 22.47 5.11 43.57
CA LYS A 443 23.30 4.05 42.95
C LYS A 443 24.35 4.57 41.96
N LEU A 444 24.29 5.84 41.57
CA LEU A 444 25.26 6.46 40.66
C LEU A 444 26.69 6.40 41.22
N GLN A 445 27.66 6.04 40.37
CA GLN A 445 29.11 6.09 40.63
C GLN A 445 29.80 7.13 39.73
N ASN A 446 31.00 7.59 40.14
CA ASN A 446 31.65 8.88 39.90
C ASN A 446 31.86 9.44 38.46
N HIS A 447 31.40 8.81 37.38
CA HIS A 447 31.63 9.33 36.02
C HIS A 447 30.33 9.85 35.36
N ASP A 448 30.38 11.09 34.85
CA ASP A 448 29.34 11.86 34.12
C ASP A 448 28.18 12.51 34.91
N THR A 449 28.34 12.68 36.22
CA THR A 449 27.29 13.24 37.10
C THR A 449 26.93 14.70 36.79
N ALA A 450 27.89 15.50 36.33
CA ALA A 450 27.67 16.89 35.95
C ALA A 450 26.78 17.02 34.70
N GLU A 451 26.91 16.10 33.73
CA GLU A 451 26.10 16.12 32.51
C GLU A 451 24.68 15.62 32.78
N ILE A 452 24.55 14.58 33.62
CA ILE A 452 23.25 14.09 34.09
C ILE A 452 22.51 15.20 34.86
N ALA A 453 23.19 15.95 35.72
CA ALA A 453 22.59 17.06 36.46
C ALA A 453 22.15 18.21 35.54
N LYS A 454 22.94 18.58 34.52
CA LYS A 454 22.51 19.55 33.49
C LYS A 454 21.28 19.08 32.73
N ILE A 455 21.19 17.79 32.41
CA ILE A 455 20.05 17.21 31.70
C ILE A 455 18.81 17.23 32.61
N ALA A 456 18.97 16.92 33.91
CA ALA A 456 17.90 17.05 34.89
C ALA A 456 17.37 18.51 34.98
N ILE A 457 18.26 19.51 34.97
CA ILE A 457 17.87 20.94 34.90
C ILE A 457 17.04 21.23 33.65
N LYS A 458 17.50 20.79 32.47
CA LYS A 458 16.77 20.98 31.19
C LYS A 458 15.36 20.37 31.21
N HIS A 459 15.16 19.32 32.00
CA HIS A 459 13.86 18.63 32.16
C HIS A 459 13.06 19.09 33.39
N TYR A 460 13.42 20.22 34.00
CA TYR A 460 12.74 20.83 35.15
C TYR A 460 12.81 19.99 36.46
N LEU A 461 13.80 19.11 36.59
CA LEU A 461 14.07 18.29 37.78
C LEU A 461 15.12 18.94 38.69
N TYR A 462 14.77 20.10 39.24
CA TYR A 462 15.70 20.95 39.97
C TYR A 462 16.09 20.38 41.34
N VAL A 463 15.16 19.69 42.01
CA VAL A 463 15.43 19.07 43.32
C VAL A 463 16.40 17.91 43.16
N GLU A 464 16.20 17.09 42.14
CA GLU A 464 17.05 15.96 41.77
C GLU A 464 18.42 16.43 41.29
N ALA A 465 18.48 17.46 40.43
CA ALA A 465 19.74 18.08 40.02
C ALA A 465 20.53 18.64 41.21
N PHE A 466 19.86 19.32 42.14
CA PHE A 466 20.46 19.78 43.39
C PHE A 466 20.99 18.62 44.24
N MET A 467 20.23 17.53 44.38
CA MET A 467 20.67 16.33 45.11
C MET A 467 21.91 15.69 44.47
N ILE A 468 21.98 15.63 43.14
CA ILE A 468 23.16 15.13 42.41
C ILE A 468 24.38 16.01 42.72
N TYR A 469 24.29 17.32 42.50
CA TYR A 469 25.41 18.22 42.77
C TYR A 469 25.85 18.21 44.24
N LYS A 470 24.90 18.09 45.17
CA LYS A 470 25.18 17.95 46.60
C LYS A 470 25.91 16.64 46.93
N LYS A 471 25.52 15.51 46.31
CA LYS A 471 26.15 14.20 46.53
C LYS A 471 27.62 14.19 46.11
N TYR A 472 27.96 14.90 45.04
CA TYR A 472 29.31 14.96 44.48
C TYR A 472 30.08 16.24 44.84
N GLU A 473 29.66 16.95 45.90
CA GLU A 473 30.35 18.13 46.45
C GLU A 473 30.55 19.29 45.46
N GLN A 474 29.78 19.36 44.36
CA GLN A 474 29.78 20.47 43.40
C GLN A 474 28.90 21.62 43.89
N HIS A 475 29.30 22.27 44.98
CA HIS A 475 28.48 23.25 45.70
C HIS A 475 28.16 24.53 44.90
N ALA A 476 29.08 24.99 44.06
CA ALA A 476 28.86 26.16 43.19
C ALA A 476 27.71 25.92 42.20
N MET A 477 27.62 24.72 41.61
CA MET A 477 26.50 24.38 40.73
C MET A 477 25.22 24.11 41.53
N ALA A 478 25.33 23.51 42.72
CA ALA A 478 24.18 23.26 43.59
C ALA A 478 23.47 24.56 44.01
N ILE A 479 24.21 25.62 44.36
CA ILE A 479 23.60 26.90 44.74
C ILE A 479 22.94 27.57 43.54
N ASN A 480 23.55 27.51 42.35
CA ASN A 480 22.95 28.07 41.14
C ASN A 480 21.61 27.39 40.84
N VAL A 481 21.48 26.07 41.04
CA VAL A 481 20.18 25.39 40.88
C VAL A 481 19.12 25.95 41.83
N LEU A 482 19.46 26.19 43.10
CA LEU A 482 18.52 26.72 44.08
C LEU A 482 18.07 28.16 43.77
N VAL A 483 19.00 29.00 43.32
CA VAL A 483 18.74 30.43 43.19
C VAL A 483 18.28 30.82 41.79
N GLU A 484 18.80 30.18 40.74
CA GLU A 484 18.44 30.45 39.34
C GLU A 484 17.21 29.67 38.89
N HIS A 485 17.12 28.38 39.22
CA HIS A 485 16.05 27.51 38.71
C HIS A 485 14.90 27.29 39.69
N VAL A 486 15.20 27.09 40.98
CA VAL A 486 14.17 26.98 42.03
C VAL A 486 13.69 28.36 42.48
N VAL A 487 14.47 29.42 42.23
CA VAL A 487 14.18 30.82 42.59
C VAL A 487 13.88 30.97 44.09
N SER A 488 14.55 30.16 44.93
CA SER A 488 14.37 30.20 46.38
C SER A 488 15.62 30.71 47.06
N VAL A 489 15.68 32.04 47.19
CA VAL A 489 16.79 32.73 47.87
C VAL A 489 16.92 32.24 49.32
N ASP A 490 15.81 32.01 50.02
CA ASP A 490 15.83 31.60 51.43
C ASP A 490 16.47 30.21 51.61
N ARG A 491 16.14 29.25 50.72
CA ARG A 491 16.81 27.93 50.70
C ARG A 491 18.28 28.05 50.29
N GLY A 492 18.59 28.99 49.41
CA GLY A 492 19.97 29.32 49.04
C GLY A 492 20.79 29.82 50.24
N VAL A 493 20.22 30.72 51.05
CA VAL A 493 20.83 31.23 52.29
C VAL A 493 21.03 30.10 53.31
N GLU A 494 20.03 29.24 53.52
CA GLU A 494 20.18 28.08 54.40
C GLU A 494 21.29 27.13 53.94
N TYR A 495 21.42 26.92 52.64
CA TYR A 495 22.46 26.06 52.08
C TYR A 495 23.84 26.71 52.18
N ALA A 496 23.96 28.00 51.89
CA ALA A 496 25.19 28.77 52.02
C ALA A 496 25.71 28.76 53.47
N ASN A 497 24.84 28.96 54.45
CA ASN A 497 25.17 28.85 55.87
C ASN A 497 25.65 27.45 56.27
N LYS A 498 25.08 26.39 55.67
CA LYS A 498 25.46 25.00 55.98
C LYS A 498 26.79 24.59 55.36
N VAL A 499 27.07 25.02 54.14
CA VAL A 499 28.28 24.63 53.39
C VAL A 499 29.46 25.57 53.71
N ASN A 500 29.16 26.84 53.96
CA ASN A 500 30.11 27.92 54.27
C ASN A 500 31.37 27.94 53.39
N LYS A 501 31.18 27.96 52.08
CA LYS A 501 32.25 28.09 51.07
C LYS A 501 32.08 29.41 50.30
N PRO A 502 33.18 30.10 49.96
CA PRO A 502 33.12 31.40 49.27
C PRO A 502 32.40 31.31 47.93
N GLU A 503 32.62 30.22 47.18
CA GLU A 503 31.96 29.96 45.89
C GLU A 503 30.42 29.94 45.98
N VAL A 504 29.89 29.50 47.11
CA VAL A 504 28.43 29.40 47.35
C VAL A 504 27.85 30.78 47.67
N TRP A 505 28.55 31.53 48.51
CA TRP A 505 28.17 32.90 48.88
C TRP A 505 28.21 33.84 47.67
N SER A 506 29.22 33.73 46.80
CA SER A 506 29.30 34.52 45.57
C SER A 506 28.10 34.30 44.64
N GLY A 507 27.73 33.05 44.37
CA GLY A 507 26.61 32.72 43.47
C GLY A 507 25.25 33.15 44.05
N LEU A 508 25.08 33.05 45.37
CA LEU A 508 23.88 33.54 46.05
C LEU A 508 23.77 35.08 45.97
N ALA A 509 24.87 35.77 46.23
CA ALA A 509 24.90 37.23 46.28
C ALA A 509 24.66 37.86 44.89
N GLU A 510 25.21 37.27 43.83
CA GLU A 510 24.99 37.70 42.44
C GLU A 510 23.50 37.68 42.07
N ARG A 511 22.82 36.58 42.41
CA ARG A 511 21.39 36.43 42.13
C ARG A 511 20.51 37.29 43.04
N GLN A 512 20.91 37.54 44.29
CA GLN A 512 20.21 38.48 45.16
C GLN A 512 20.21 39.91 44.58
N LEU A 513 21.27 40.31 43.88
CA LEU A 513 21.32 41.58 43.15
C LEU A 513 20.45 41.60 41.91
N ASP A 514 20.46 40.53 41.12
CA ASP A 514 19.54 40.40 39.97
C ASP A 514 18.07 40.53 40.44
N GLY A 515 17.76 40.00 41.62
CA GLY A 515 16.46 40.14 42.29
C GLY A 515 16.22 41.47 43.01
N LEU A 516 17.08 42.47 42.84
CA LEU A 516 17.04 43.80 43.49
C LEU A 516 17.03 43.76 45.04
N ARG A 517 17.48 42.67 45.65
CA ARG A 517 17.63 42.54 47.11
C ARG A 517 18.99 43.06 47.55
N ILE A 518 19.22 44.34 47.34
CA ILE A 518 20.53 45.00 47.46
C ILE A 518 21.14 44.81 48.86
N LYS A 519 20.33 44.99 49.92
CA LYS A 519 20.80 44.81 51.31
C LYS A 519 21.31 43.38 51.59
N ALA A 520 20.52 42.36 51.23
CA ALA A 520 20.88 40.96 51.47
C ALA A 520 22.08 40.50 50.62
N ALA A 521 22.20 41.04 49.41
CA ALA A 521 23.35 40.79 48.55
C ALA A 521 24.64 41.34 49.12
N VAL A 522 24.62 42.56 49.66
CA VAL A 522 25.78 43.15 50.34
C VAL A 522 26.19 42.28 51.53
N ASP A 523 25.24 41.85 52.36
CA ASP A 523 25.52 40.95 53.50
C ASP A 523 26.14 39.62 53.06
N SER A 524 25.69 39.08 51.92
CA SER A 524 26.20 37.82 51.37
C SER A 524 27.58 37.98 50.71
N TYR A 525 27.89 39.14 50.10
CA TYR A 525 29.22 39.46 49.56
C TYR A 525 30.25 39.77 50.64
N ILE A 526 29.84 40.31 51.78
CA ILE A 526 30.73 40.48 52.95
C ILE A 526 31.31 39.13 53.39
N GLN A 527 30.56 38.02 53.22
CA GLN A 527 31.03 36.68 53.52
C GLN A 527 32.09 36.14 52.52
N VAL A 528 32.31 36.81 51.38
CA VAL A 528 33.20 36.36 50.28
C VAL A 528 34.62 36.94 50.39
N GLU A 529 34.89 37.85 51.33
CA GLU A 529 36.19 38.55 51.54
C GLU A 529 36.76 39.33 50.33
N ASN A 530 36.12 39.35 49.16
CA ASN A 530 36.58 40.06 47.95
C ASN A 530 35.50 40.98 47.36
N LEU A 531 35.32 42.15 47.98
CA LEU A 531 34.40 43.19 47.52
C LEU A 531 34.91 43.93 46.26
N SER A 532 36.23 43.92 46.01
CA SER A 532 36.91 44.77 45.03
C SER A 532 36.70 44.36 43.56
N ASN A 533 36.76 43.06 43.24
CA ASN A 533 36.61 42.57 41.86
C ASN A 533 35.17 42.71 41.31
N PHE A 534 34.20 42.98 42.18
CA PHE A 534 32.79 43.06 41.84
C PHE A 534 32.39 44.45 41.31
N LEU A 535 33.02 45.52 41.84
CA LEU A 535 32.65 46.91 41.60
C LEU A 535 32.92 47.38 40.15
N GLU A 536 33.92 46.81 39.48
CA GLU A 536 34.21 47.16 38.08
C GLU A 536 33.17 46.62 37.08
N SER A 537 32.43 45.56 37.43
CA SER A 537 31.58 44.83 36.47
C SER A 537 30.14 45.37 36.32
N LEU A 538 29.68 46.22 37.24
CA LEU A 538 28.25 46.51 37.45
C LEU A 538 27.90 48.00 37.53
N ARG A 539 28.50 48.83 36.66
CA ARG A 539 28.14 50.25 36.54
C ARG A 539 26.69 50.42 36.03
N LYS A 540 25.73 50.36 36.95
CA LYS A 540 24.30 50.60 36.75
C LYS A 540 23.86 51.69 37.74
N PRO A 541 22.96 52.62 37.34
CA PRO A 541 22.65 53.79 38.17
C PRO A 541 22.21 53.44 39.60
N LYS A 542 21.32 52.46 39.76
CA LYS A 542 20.83 52.02 41.07
C LYS A 542 21.90 51.34 41.94
N ILE A 543 22.89 50.68 41.33
CA ILE A 543 23.95 49.97 42.05
C ILE A 543 25.00 50.98 42.50
N ASP A 544 25.45 51.86 41.59
CA ASP A 544 26.41 52.92 41.90
C ASP A 544 25.85 53.87 42.99
N THR A 545 24.53 54.13 42.97
CA THR A 545 23.82 54.92 44.00
C THR A 545 23.86 54.23 45.37
N GLU A 546 23.43 52.97 45.46
CA GLU A 546 23.43 52.25 46.74
C GLU A 546 24.85 51.98 47.26
N LEU A 547 25.83 51.79 46.37
CA LEU A 547 27.23 51.64 46.73
C LEU A 547 27.82 52.93 47.29
N ALA A 548 27.57 54.07 46.65
CA ALA A 548 27.98 55.37 47.17
C ALA A 548 27.36 55.67 48.54
N TYR A 549 26.09 55.30 48.74
CA TYR A 549 25.43 55.40 50.04
C TYR A 549 26.00 54.41 51.08
N ALA A 550 26.37 53.19 50.68
CA ALA A 550 27.06 52.25 51.55
C ALA A 550 28.40 52.82 52.03
N TYR A 551 29.25 53.35 51.13
CA TYR A 551 30.50 54.01 51.54
C TYR A 551 30.26 55.16 52.53
N ALA A 552 29.21 55.95 52.31
CA ALA A 552 28.80 57.00 53.24
C ALA A 552 28.42 56.46 54.63
N LYS A 553 27.68 55.35 54.69
CA LYS A 553 27.18 54.75 55.92
C LYS A 553 28.26 54.05 56.76
N TRP A 554 29.24 53.44 56.09
CA TRP A 554 30.33 52.71 56.74
C TRP A 554 31.55 53.60 57.07
N ILE A 555 31.43 54.93 56.93
CA ILE A 555 32.44 55.95 57.29
C ILE A 555 33.76 55.77 56.52
N VAL A 556 33.70 55.27 55.28
CA VAL A 556 34.88 55.19 54.41
C VAL A 556 34.83 56.34 53.41
N LEU A 557 35.00 57.56 53.93
CA LEU A 557 34.86 58.81 53.16
C LEU A 557 35.92 58.95 52.05
N HIS A 558 37.11 58.41 52.26
CA HIS A 558 38.18 58.40 51.27
C HIS A 558 37.79 57.58 50.04
N ASP A 559 37.32 56.35 50.25
CA ASP A 559 36.90 55.47 49.16
C ASP A 559 35.64 56.01 48.46
N MET A 560 34.78 56.74 49.19
CA MET A 560 33.65 57.46 48.61
C MET A 560 34.11 58.62 47.70
N GLU A 561 35.09 59.41 48.13
CA GLU A 561 35.65 60.51 47.35
C GLU A 561 36.33 59.99 46.07
N ASP A 562 37.12 58.93 46.21
CA ASP A 562 37.73 58.22 45.09
C ASP A 562 36.64 57.71 44.13
N PHE A 563 35.61 57.03 44.63
CA PHE A 563 34.49 56.53 43.82
C PHE A 563 33.76 57.65 43.04
N LEU A 564 33.45 58.77 43.72
CA LEU A 564 32.77 59.92 43.10
C LEU A 564 33.65 60.64 42.07
N SER A 565 34.97 60.59 42.21
CA SER A 565 35.93 61.16 41.27
C SER A 565 36.11 60.30 40.00
N MET A 566 35.85 59.00 40.10
CA MET A 566 35.87 58.08 38.97
C MET A 566 34.65 58.24 38.07
N THR A 567 34.71 57.71 36.84
CA THR A 567 33.57 57.69 35.92
C THR A 567 32.48 56.74 36.46
N ASN A 568 31.45 57.29 37.10
CA ASN A 568 30.33 56.57 37.71
C ASN A 568 28.98 56.99 37.08
N VAL A 569 27.93 56.18 37.29
CA VAL A 569 26.56 56.46 36.79
C VAL A 569 25.57 56.63 37.95
N ALA A 570 26.07 56.90 39.16
CA ALA A 570 25.26 57.05 40.37
C ALA A 570 24.28 58.22 40.25
N ASP A 571 23.06 58.04 40.77
CA ASP A 571 22.17 59.16 41.09
C ASP A 571 22.64 59.79 42.40
N VAL A 572 23.60 60.69 42.29
CA VAL A 572 24.22 61.35 43.44
C VAL A 572 23.19 62.16 44.25
N LEU A 573 22.08 62.60 43.65
CA LEU A 573 21.02 63.30 44.39
C LEU A 573 20.30 62.34 45.35
N GLU A 574 19.94 61.14 44.89
CA GLU A 574 19.31 60.12 45.74
C GLU A 574 20.22 59.68 46.89
N VAL A 575 21.54 59.52 46.64
CA VAL A 575 22.54 59.23 47.68
C VAL A 575 22.51 60.31 48.76
N VAL A 576 22.47 61.57 48.35
CA VAL A 576 22.53 62.69 49.27
C VAL A 576 21.27 62.80 50.10
N GLU A 577 20.09 62.62 49.52
CA GLU A 577 18.83 62.61 50.26
C GLU A 577 18.87 61.55 51.39
N LYS A 578 19.31 60.32 51.08
CA LYS A 578 19.50 59.27 52.09
C LYS A 578 20.56 59.61 53.13
N CYS A 579 21.67 60.23 52.73
CA CYS A 579 22.69 60.71 53.68
C CYS A 579 22.15 61.80 54.61
N PHE A 580 21.26 62.68 54.14
CA PHE A 580 20.61 63.69 54.99
C PHE A 580 19.63 63.08 55.97
N GLU A 581 18.82 62.11 55.54
CA GLU A 581 17.93 61.35 56.44
C GLU A 581 18.70 60.66 57.57
N ASP A 582 19.85 60.06 57.23
CA ASP A 582 20.73 59.37 58.19
C ASP A 582 21.72 60.31 58.92
N GLN A 583 21.61 61.64 58.74
CA GLN A 583 22.49 62.66 59.36
C GLN A 583 23.99 62.54 59.02
N LEU A 584 24.33 61.95 57.88
CA LEU A 584 25.69 61.78 57.35
C LEU A 584 26.14 63.02 56.56
N TYR A 585 26.23 64.17 57.24
CA TYR A 585 26.46 65.47 56.58
C TYR A 585 27.84 65.61 55.90
N HIS A 586 28.87 64.93 56.41
CA HIS A 586 30.21 64.92 55.78
C HIS A 586 30.20 64.20 54.43
N ALA A 587 29.51 63.07 54.33
CA ALA A 587 29.34 62.35 53.07
C ALA A 587 28.47 63.16 52.08
N ALA A 588 27.41 63.80 52.57
CA ALA A 588 26.57 64.68 51.77
C ALA A 588 27.34 65.89 51.18
N LYS A 589 28.31 66.45 51.92
CA LYS A 589 29.21 67.51 51.43
C LYS A 589 30.03 67.03 50.23
N LEU A 590 30.63 65.84 50.30
CA LEU A 590 31.44 65.27 49.21
C LEU A 590 30.58 65.06 47.95
N SER A 591 29.41 64.45 48.11
CA SER A 591 28.47 64.23 47.01
C SER A 591 27.94 65.52 46.37
N PHE A 592 27.58 66.56 47.13
CA PHE A 592 27.16 67.83 46.53
C PHE A 592 28.30 68.58 45.82
N THR A 593 29.53 68.39 46.30
CA THR A 593 30.72 68.94 45.66
C THR A 593 30.95 68.29 44.29
N SER A 594 30.76 66.96 44.18
CA SER A 594 30.94 66.25 42.89
C SER A 594 29.93 66.68 41.82
N ILE A 595 28.65 66.90 42.18
CA ILE A 595 27.62 67.38 41.23
C ILE A 595 27.57 68.90 41.07
N SER A 596 28.48 69.65 41.71
CA SER A 596 28.52 71.12 41.67
C SER A 596 27.18 71.81 42.04
N ASN A 597 26.38 71.19 42.92
CA ASN A 597 25.10 71.73 43.35
C ASN A 597 25.28 72.69 44.53
N TRP A 598 25.62 73.94 44.20
CA TRP A 598 26.03 74.96 45.16
C TRP A 598 24.94 75.35 46.18
N ALA A 599 23.66 75.28 45.80
CA ALA A 599 22.54 75.64 46.66
C ALA A 599 22.38 74.64 47.82
N HIS A 600 22.39 73.35 47.51
CA HIS A 600 22.26 72.32 48.53
C HIS A 600 23.59 72.04 49.27
N LEU A 601 24.75 72.28 48.62
CA LEU A 601 26.06 72.27 49.27
C LEU A 601 26.13 73.30 50.42
N ALA A 602 25.59 74.51 50.22
CA ALA A 602 25.53 75.52 51.28
C ALA A 602 24.72 75.02 52.49
N THR A 603 23.65 74.26 52.25
CA THR A 603 22.83 73.67 53.32
C THR A 603 23.60 72.61 54.10
N ALA A 604 24.30 71.70 53.42
CA ALA A 604 25.16 70.71 54.07
C ALA A 604 26.27 71.37 54.92
N LEU A 605 26.90 72.43 54.41
CA LEU A 605 27.95 73.18 55.12
C LEU A 605 27.44 73.88 56.38
N ILE A 606 26.19 74.33 56.40
CA ILE A 606 25.56 74.90 57.60
C ILE A 606 25.40 73.84 58.69
N TYR A 607 24.92 72.63 58.34
CA TYR A 607 24.79 71.53 59.29
C TYR A 607 26.15 71.05 59.83
N LEU A 608 27.23 71.24 59.07
CA LEU A 608 28.60 70.98 59.51
C LEU A 608 29.24 72.15 60.29
N GLY A 609 28.57 73.30 60.41
CA GLY A 609 29.09 74.50 61.08
C GLY A 609 30.11 75.32 60.28
N GLU A 610 30.31 75.00 59.00
CA GLU A 610 31.26 75.67 58.10
C GLU A 610 30.64 76.92 57.44
N ASN A 611 30.30 77.92 58.25
CA ASN A 611 29.52 79.10 57.84
C ASN A 611 30.18 79.93 56.71
N GLN A 612 31.51 80.05 56.69
CA GLN A 612 32.22 80.79 55.63
C GLN A 612 32.06 80.09 54.28
N GLY A 613 32.27 78.77 54.23
CA GLY A 613 32.08 77.98 53.02
C GLY A 613 30.62 77.97 52.55
N ALA A 614 29.66 77.99 53.48
CA ALA A 614 28.24 78.06 53.14
C ALA A 614 27.88 79.36 52.40
N VAL A 615 28.42 80.50 52.85
CA VAL A 615 28.20 81.81 52.20
C VAL A 615 28.83 81.84 50.80
N GLU A 616 30.02 81.27 50.64
CA GLU A 616 30.70 81.21 49.34
C GLU A 616 29.97 80.34 48.33
N SER A 617 29.51 79.16 48.76
CA SER A 617 28.67 78.27 47.97
C SER A 617 27.33 78.93 47.59
N ALA A 618 26.66 79.61 48.53
CA ALA A 618 25.41 80.32 48.26
C ALA A 618 25.60 81.46 47.23
N ARG A 619 26.71 82.21 47.30
CA ARG A 619 27.06 83.21 46.28
C ARG A 619 27.28 82.60 44.89
N LYS A 620 27.92 81.43 44.82
CA LYS A 620 28.14 80.73 43.54
C LYS A 620 26.83 80.22 42.94
N GLY A 621 25.92 79.68 43.77
CA GLY A 621 24.60 79.19 43.32
C GLY A 621 23.63 80.28 42.86
N GLY A 622 23.71 81.48 43.44
CA GLY A 622 22.87 82.62 43.05
C GLY A 622 23.19 83.25 41.69
N ASN A 623 24.34 82.91 41.08
CA ASN A 623 24.82 83.49 39.81
C ASN A 623 24.53 82.62 38.57
N THR A 624 23.92 81.44 38.73
CA THR A 624 23.46 80.57 37.64
C THR A 624 21.93 80.58 37.62
N GLN A 625 21.35 81.49 36.84
CA GLN A 625 19.95 81.41 36.37
C GLN A 625 19.92 80.97 34.91
#